data_AF-A0A7W8C3V8-F1
#
_entry.id   AF-A0A7W8C3V8-F1
#
_cell.length_a   1.000
_cell.length_b   1.000
_cell.length_c   1.000
_cell.angle_alpha   90.00
_cell.angle_beta   90.00
_cell.angle_gamma   90.00
#
_symmetry.space_group_name_H-M   'P 1'
#
loop_
_entity.id
_entity.type
_entity.pdbx_description
1 polymer ?
#
loop_
_entity_poly.entity_id
_entity_poly.type
_entity_poly.pdbx_seq_one_letter_code
_entity_poly.pdbx_strand_id
1 'polypeptide(L)'
;MSTISSPNQGLPDFTELAEKLQEAAQALLALSCPVIMDSDEPPPALEKAPPEIRSFRIPGYMLAKEKQMLEMLKAENWQEMFDKTYDQLYTLALLMQHFETDEKIDGFSVQQMGNTLMAPLDMLSRLCSLVADFRPVTAEH
;
A
#
# COMPACT_ATOMS: atom_id res chain seq x y z
N MET A 1 50.92 -35.30 32.03
CA MET A 1 50.87 -34.10 31.17
C MET A 1 50.27 -34.57 29.85
N SER A 2 49.08 -34.18 29.38
CA SER A 2 48.22 -33.03 29.66
C SER A 2 46.78 -33.44 29.30
N THR A 3 45.79 -33.10 30.12
CA THR A 3 44.37 -33.22 29.79
C THR A 3 43.93 -31.99 29.00
N ILE A 4 43.49 -32.17 27.76
CA ILE A 4 42.87 -31.12 26.95
C ILE A 4 41.43 -30.98 27.45
N SER A 5 41.13 -29.87 28.13
CA SER A 5 39.76 -29.46 28.43
C SER A 5 39.14 -28.86 27.16
N SER A 6 38.15 -29.54 26.58
CA SER A 6 37.25 -28.95 25.59
C SER A 6 36.22 -28.06 26.29
N PRO A 7 35.94 -26.85 25.79
CA PRO A 7 34.98 -25.94 26.41
C PRO A 7 33.56 -26.42 26.16
N ASN A 8 32.81 -26.54 27.24
CA ASN A 8 31.38 -26.79 27.26
C ASN A 8 30.69 -25.60 26.58
N GLN A 9 30.25 -25.73 25.32
CA GLN A 9 29.39 -24.75 24.67
C GLN A 9 28.02 -24.82 25.35
N GLY A 10 27.86 -24.01 26.40
CA GLY A 10 26.56 -23.78 27.01
C GLY A 10 25.59 -23.23 25.96
N LEU A 11 24.38 -23.78 25.91
CA LEU A 11 23.26 -23.22 25.16
C LEU A 11 23.17 -21.71 25.44
N PRO A 12 22.94 -20.86 24.43
CA PRO A 12 22.66 -19.45 24.69
C PRO A 12 21.41 -19.34 25.56
N ASP A 13 21.49 -18.52 26.60
CA ASP A 13 20.42 -18.30 27.55
C ASP A 13 19.31 -17.48 26.89
N PHE A 14 18.26 -18.15 26.44
CA PHE A 14 17.09 -17.54 25.79
C PHE A 14 16.16 -16.83 26.78
N THR A 15 16.49 -16.85 28.08
CA THR A 15 15.65 -16.27 29.14
C THR A 15 15.50 -14.77 28.96
N GLU A 16 16.57 -14.04 28.62
CA GLU A 16 16.51 -12.60 28.33
C GLU A 16 15.64 -12.29 27.10
N LEU A 17 15.72 -13.12 26.06
CA LEU A 17 14.90 -12.94 24.85
C LEU A 17 13.41 -13.20 25.14
N ALA A 18 13.12 -14.26 25.90
CA ALA A 18 11.76 -14.61 26.28
C ALA A 18 11.13 -13.51 27.17
N GLU A 19 11.91 -12.95 28.10
CA GLU A 19 11.47 -11.83 28.95
C GLU A 19 11.12 -10.61 28.11
N LYS A 20 11.98 -10.21 27.17
CA LYS A 20 11.70 -9.08 26.28
C LYS A 20 10.51 -9.30 25.35
N LEU A 21 10.32 -10.53 24.88
CA LEU A 21 9.19 -10.87 24.01
C LEU A 21 7.88 -10.87 24.80
N GLN A 22 7.91 -11.32 26.05
CA GLN A 22 6.78 -11.26 26.97
C GLN A 22 6.45 -9.82 27.37
N GLU A 23 7.44 -8.97 27.61
CA GLU A 23 7.28 -7.54 27.89
C GLU A 23 6.67 -6.81 26.68
N ALA A 24 7.13 -7.11 25.46
CA ALA A 24 6.57 -6.56 24.23
C ALA A 24 5.12 -7.02 23.99
N ALA A 25 4.82 -8.30 24.23
CA ALA A 25 3.46 -8.83 24.11
C ALA A 25 2.51 -8.19 25.13
N GLN A 26 2.96 -7.98 26.37
CA GLN A 26 2.17 -7.29 27.40
C GLN A 26 1.95 -5.81 27.06
N ALA A 27 2.95 -5.13 26.50
CA ALA A 27 2.79 -3.75 26.02
C ALA A 27 1.77 -3.65 24.88
N LEU A 28 1.79 -4.59 23.94
CA LEU A 28 0.81 -4.64 22.84
C LEU A 28 -0.60 -4.99 23.33
N LEU A 29 -0.74 -5.87 24.33
CA LEU A 29 -2.03 -6.19 24.95
C LEU A 29 -2.60 -5.02 25.76
N ALA A 30 -1.74 -4.27 26.45
CA ALA A 30 -2.14 -3.04 27.15
C ALA A 30 -2.64 -1.95 26.17
N LEU A 31 -2.09 -1.90 24.96
CA LEU A 31 -2.56 -1.00 23.90
C LEU A 31 -3.89 -1.42 23.26
N SER A 32 -4.23 -2.71 23.35
CA SER A 32 -5.38 -3.29 22.65
C SER A 32 -6.59 -3.56 23.54
N CYS A 33 -6.51 -3.32 24.85
CA CYS A 33 -7.68 -3.37 25.72
C CYS A 33 -8.48 -2.05 25.62
N PRO A 34 -9.73 -2.07 25.13
CA PRO A 34 -10.63 -0.94 25.35
C PRO A 34 -10.95 -0.91 26.84
N VAL A 35 -10.41 0.09 27.54
CA VAL A 35 -10.68 0.33 28.96
C VAL A 35 -12.18 0.56 29.14
N ILE A 36 -12.88 -0.46 29.64
CA ILE A 36 -14.09 -0.24 30.43
C ILE A 36 -13.58 0.41 31.72
N MET A 37 -13.80 1.72 31.81
CA MET A 37 -13.35 2.53 32.94
C MET A 37 -14.15 2.14 34.19
N ASP A 38 -13.45 1.70 35.23
CA ASP A 38 -13.89 1.96 36.59
C ASP A 38 -12.89 2.96 37.19
N SER A 39 -13.42 4.14 37.50
CA SER A 39 -12.68 5.32 37.96
C SER A 39 -12.25 5.15 39.41
N ASP A 40 -11.00 5.48 39.71
CA ASP A 40 -10.73 6.49 40.74
C ASP A 40 -9.30 7.02 40.58
N GLU A 41 -9.17 8.34 40.57
CA GLU A 41 -7.95 9.15 40.42
C GLU A 41 -7.47 9.44 38.96
N PRO A 42 -7.56 10.69 38.49
CA PRO A 42 -7.21 11.06 37.13
C PRO A 42 -5.70 11.27 36.98
N PRO A 43 -5.00 10.52 36.09
CA PRO A 43 -3.64 10.82 35.71
C PRO A 43 -3.60 12.09 34.82
N PRO A 44 -2.49 12.85 34.82
CA PRO A 44 -2.37 14.09 34.05
C PRO A 44 -2.57 13.77 32.57
N ALA A 45 -3.50 14.49 31.95
CA ALA A 45 -3.93 14.29 30.58
C ALA A 45 -2.73 14.35 29.62
N LEU A 46 -2.26 13.18 29.18
CA LEU A 46 -1.50 13.08 27.95
C LEU A 46 -2.51 13.40 26.85
N GLU A 47 -2.52 14.64 26.39
CA GLU A 47 -3.33 15.09 25.26
C GLU A 47 -3.03 14.16 24.08
N LYS A 48 -3.90 13.16 23.88
CA LYS A 48 -4.05 12.49 22.60
C LYS A 48 -4.33 13.62 21.63
N ALA A 49 -3.32 13.98 20.83
CA ALA A 49 -3.50 14.92 19.75
C ALA A 49 -4.77 14.49 19.00
N PRO A 50 -5.80 15.34 18.94
CA PRO A 50 -7.08 14.95 18.37
C PRO A 50 -6.84 14.42 16.95
N PRO A 51 -7.58 13.39 16.52
CA PRO A 51 -7.47 12.88 15.16
C PRO A 51 -7.56 14.06 14.20
N GLU A 52 -6.48 14.30 13.45
CA GLU A 52 -6.40 15.41 12.51
C GLU A 52 -7.33 15.08 11.34
N ILE A 53 -8.58 15.56 11.41
CA ILE A 53 -9.54 15.43 10.32
C ILE A 53 -9.10 16.38 9.21
N ARG A 54 -8.41 15.84 8.21
CA ARG A 54 -8.02 16.59 7.01
C ARG A 54 -9.19 16.66 6.05
N SER A 55 -9.80 17.83 5.96
CA SER A 55 -10.78 18.14 4.93
C SER A 55 -10.07 18.41 3.62
N PHE A 56 -10.34 17.61 2.59
CA PHE A 56 -9.85 17.85 1.23
C PHE A 56 -10.95 18.48 0.40
N ARG A 57 -10.68 19.66 -0.17
CA ARG A 57 -11.58 20.25 -1.15
C ARG A 57 -11.25 19.62 -2.50
N ILE A 58 -12.16 18.80 -3.02
CA ILE A 58 -12.04 18.24 -4.37
C ILE A 58 -12.42 19.34 -5.37
N PRO A 59 -11.48 19.86 -6.19
CA PRO A 59 -11.79 20.83 -7.21
C PRO A 59 -12.69 20.21 -8.29
N GLY A 60 -13.62 20.99 -8.86
CA GLY A 60 -14.56 20.48 -9.88
C GLY A 60 -13.91 19.87 -11.12
N TYR A 61 -12.68 20.27 -11.47
CA TYR A 61 -11.96 19.66 -12.59
C TYR A 61 -11.49 18.22 -12.29
N MET A 62 -11.31 17.84 -11.02
CA MET A 62 -10.98 16.45 -10.67
C MET A 62 -12.15 15.52 -11.02
N LEU A 63 -13.38 15.94 -10.74
CA LEU A 63 -14.59 15.19 -11.12
C LEU A 63 -14.72 15.08 -12.65
N ALA A 64 -14.35 16.13 -13.38
CA ALA A 64 -14.33 16.07 -14.84
C ALA A 64 -13.27 15.09 -15.38
N LYS A 65 -12.07 15.09 -14.79
CA LYS A 65 -10.99 14.14 -15.13
C LYS A 65 -11.36 12.69 -14.77
N GLU A 66 -11.96 12.47 -13.60
CA GLU A 66 -12.52 11.18 -13.19
C GLU A 66 -13.49 10.67 -14.24
N LYS A 67 -14.51 11.47 -14.58
CA LYS A 67 -15.50 11.10 -15.59
C LYS A 67 -14.86 10.75 -16.94
N GLN A 68 -13.87 11.53 -17.37
CA GLN A 68 -13.14 11.24 -18.60
C GLN A 68 -12.39 9.89 -18.56
N MET A 69 -11.77 9.55 -17.42
CA MET A 69 -11.07 8.27 -17.27
C MET A 69 -12.05 7.09 -17.23
N LEU A 70 -13.20 7.25 -16.57
CA LEU A 70 -14.28 6.27 -16.55
C LEU A 70 -14.83 6.01 -17.96
N GLU A 71 -15.10 7.08 -18.73
CA GLU A 71 -15.57 6.97 -20.12
C GLU A 71 -14.54 6.28 -21.02
N MET A 72 -13.26 6.62 -20.88
CA MET A 72 -12.16 6.03 -21.65
C MET A 72 -12.06 4.51 -21.47
N LEU A 73 -12.20 4.02 -20.23
CA LEU A 73 -12.13 2.60 -19.89
C LEU A 73 -13.51 1.91 -19.87
N LYS A 74 -14.58 2.64 -20.22
CA LYS A 74 -15.98 2.20 -20.12
C LYS A 74 -16.29 1.57 -18.76
N ALA A 75 -15.82 2.22 -17.69
CA ALA A 75 -16.00 1.78 -16.32
C ALA A 75 -17.10 2.61 -15.64
N GLU A 76 -17.87 2.00 -14.75
CA GLU A 76 -18.93 2.66 -13.98
C GLU A 76 -18.37 3.38 -12.75
N ASN A 77 -17.24 2.89 -12.21
CA ASN A 77 -16.61 3.42 -11.01
C ASN A 77 -15.08 3.21 -11.01
N TRP A 78 -14.38 3.83 -10.06
CA TRP A 78 -12.92 3.73 -9.92
C TRP A 78 -12.43 2.29 -9.79
N GLN A 79 -13.12 1.47 -9.00
CA GLN A 79 -12.70 0.09 -8.77
C GLN A 79 -12.70 -0.68 -10.10
N GLU A 80 -13.80 -0.62 -10.86
CA GLU A 80 -13.89 -1.26 -12.17
C GLU A 80 -12.84 -0.72 -13.15
N MET A 81 -12.55 0.58 -13.09
CA MET A 81 -11.51 1.20 -13.93
C MET A 81 -10.11 0.66 -13.61
N PHE A 82 -9.79 0.47 -12.32
CA PHE A 82 -8.54 -0.14 -11.88
C PHE A 82 -8.47 -1.61 -12.26
N ASP A 83 -9.55 -2.37 -12.03
CA ASP A 83 -9.63 -3.78 -12.38
C ASP A 83 -9.41 -3.98 -13.89
N LYS A 84 -10.09 -3.18 -14.74
CA LYS A 84 -9.90 -3.22 -16.20
C LYS A 84 -8.47 -2.89 -16.63
N THR A 85 -7.87 -1.88 -16.02
CA THR A 85 -6.49 -1.50 -16.33
C THR A 85 -5.52 -2.61 -15.91
N TYR A 86 -5.73 -3.18 -14.73
CA TYR A 86 -4.96 -4.31 -14.24
C TYR A 86 -5.08 -5.50 -15.18
N ASP A 87 -6.30 -5.88 -15.56
CA ASP A 87 -6.56 -7.01 -16.47
C ASP A 87 -5.89 -6.79 -17.84
N GLN A 88 -5.94 -5.58 -18.39
CA GLN A 88 -5.27 -5.24 -19.64
C GLN A 88 -3.75 -5.41 -19.55
N LEU A 89 -3.14 -4.89 -18.49
CA LEU A 89 -1.69 -4.98 -18.27
C LEU A 89 -1.26 -6.43 -17.99
N TYR A 90 -2.03 -7.13 -17.16
CA TYR A 90 -1.76 -8.51 -16.79
C TYR A 90 -1.89 -9.44 -18.01
N THR A 91 -2.96 -9.30 -18.79
CA THR A 91 -3.16 -10.07 -20.03
C THR A 91 -2.03 -9.83 -21.01
N LEU A 92 -1.61 -8.58 -21.18
CA LEU A 92 -0.49 -8.26 -22.07
C LEU A 92 0.83 -8.85 -21.55
N ALA A 93 1.11 -8.75 -20.26
CA ALA A 93 2.31 -9.33 -19.66
C ALA A 93 2.34 -10.86 -19.86
N LEU A 94 1.21 -11.54 -19.66
CA LEU A 94 1.09 -12.97 -19.94
C LEU A 94 1.34 -13.29 -21.41
N LEU A 95 0.70 -12.55 -22.33
CA LEU A 95 0.91 -12.74 -23.77
C LEU A 95 2.39 -12.58 -24.12
N MET A 96 3.05 -11.53 -23.62
CA MET A 96 4.48 -11.28 -23.84
C MET A 96 5.36 -12.40 -23.24
N GLN A 97 5.00 -12.95 -22.09
CA GLN A 97 5.76 -14.02 -21.43
C GLN A 97 5.66 -15.37 -22.16
N HIS A 98 4.58 -15.60 -22.92
CA HIS A 98 4.37 -16.84 -23.64
C HIS A 98 5.04 -16.89 -25.02
N PHE A 99 5.59 -15.77 -25.52
CA PHE A 99 6.43 -15.82 -26.72
C PHE A 99 7.76 -16.50 -26.42
N GLU A 100 8.14 -17.45 -27.26
CA GLU A 100 9.48 -18.04 -27.17
C GLU A 100 10.52 -16.96 -27.51
N THR A 101 11.66 -16.97 -26.83
CA THR A 101 12.72 -15.96 -27.02
C THR A 101 13.29 -15.90 -28.44
N ASP A 102 13.12 -16.97 -29.21
CA ASP A 102 13.58 -17.09 -30.60
C ASP A 102 12.45 -16.87 -31.63
N GLU A 103 11.22 -16.64 -31.17
CA GLU A 103 10.08 -16.42 -32.04
C GLU A 103 10.08 -15.00 -32.61
N LYS A 104 9.96 -14.90 -33.93
CA LYS A 104 9.83 -13.61 -34.61
C LYS A 104 8.40 -13.11 -34.46
N ILE A 105 8.19 -12.17 -33.55
CA ILE A 105 6.94 -11.41 -33.44
C ILE A 105 6.80 -10.53 -34.70
N ASP A 106 5.66 -10.63 -35.38
CA ASP A 106 5.39 -9.79 -36.54
C ASP A 106 5.09 -8.34 -36.13
N GLY A 107 5.33 -7.39 -37.05
CA GLY A 107 5.14 -5.97 -36.76
C GLY A 107 3.69 -5.57 -36.44
N PHE A 108 2.70 -6.31 -36.95
CA PHE A 108 1.29 -6.07 -36.63
C PHE A 108 0.99 -6.47 -35.18
N SER A 109 1.50 -7.61 -34.70
CA SER A 109 1.40 -8.03 -33.30
C SER A 109 2.04 -7.01 -32.36
N VAL A 110 3.23 -6.50 -32.69
CA VAL A 110 3.89 -5.42 -31.92
C VAL A 110 3.03 -4.14 -31.88
N GLN A 111 2.48 -3.74 -33.03
CA GLN A 111 1.59 -2.58 -33.11
C GLN A 111 0.33 -2.76 -32.25
N GLN A 112 -0.25 -3.97 -32.25
CA GLN A 112 -1.43 -4.29 -31.43
C GLN A 112 -1.11 -4.25 -29.93
N MET A 113 0.04 -4.79 -29.51
CA MET A 113 0.50 -4.67 -28.12
C MET A 113 0.64 -3.20 -27.71
N GLY A 114 1.24 -2.38 -28.58
CA GLY A 114 1.33 -0.92 -28.37
C GLY A 114 -0.03 -0.27 -28.23
N ASN A 115 -0.97 -0.57 -29.12
CA ASN A 115 -2.34 -0.04 -29.06
C ASN A 115 -3.07 -0.44 -27.77
N THR A 116 -2.90 -1.69 -27.31
CA THR A 116 -3.47 -2.18 -26.06
C THR A 116 -2.87 -1.48 -24.84
N LEU A 117 -1.59 -1.10 -24.87
CA LEU A 117 -0.92 -0.38 -23.79
C LEU A 117 -1.36 1.09 -23.66
N MET A 118 -1.82 1.73 -24.73
CA MET A 118 -2.09 3.17 -24.71
C MET A 118 -3.17 3.55 -23.69
N ALA A 119 -4.25 2.78 -23.58
CA ALA A 119 -5.36 3.07 -22.66
C ALA A 119 -4.95 2.99 -21.17
N PRO A 120 -4.31 1.90 -20.68
CA PRO A 120 -3.88 1.83 -19.29
C PRO A 120 -2.77 2.85 -18.97
N LEU A 121 -1.88 3.16 -19.92
CA LEU A 121 -0.86 4.21 -19.73
C LEU A 121 -1.47 5.61 -19.63
N ASP A 122 -2.45 5.95 -20.47
CA ASP A 122 -3.14 7.25 -20.40
C ASP A 122 -3.93 7.37 -19.08
N MET A 123 -4.56 6.29 -18.61
CA MET A 123 -5.23 6.27 -17.31
C MET A 123 -4.24 6.57 -16.18
N LEU A 124 -3.12 5.84 -16.12
CA LEU A 124 -2.11 6.02 -15.09
C LEU A 124 -1.52 7.44 -15.11
N SER A 125 -1.25 7.99 -16.29
CA SER A 125 -0.77 9.37 -16.44
C SER A 125 -1.75 10.41 -15.87
N ARG A 126 -3.04 10.26 -16.20
CA ARG A 126 -4.12 11.14 -15.70
C ARG A 126 -4.33 11.00 -14.20
N LEU A 127 -4.27 9.77 -13.69
CA LEU A 127 -4.36 9.48 -12.26
C LEU A 127 -3.21 10.14 -11.50
N CYS A 128 -1.96 9.95 -11.94
CA CYS A 128 -0.78 10.59 -11.33
C CYS A 128 -0.92 12.12 -11.32
N SER A 129 -1.42 12.70 -12.42
CA SER A 129 -1.67 14.14 -12.49
C SER A 129 -2.76 14.59 -11.51
N LEU A 130 -3.83 13.80 -11.36
CA LEU A 130 -4.94 14.09 -10.45
C LEU A 130 -4.52 13.97 -8.98
N VAL A 131 -3.71 12.95 -8.65
CA VAL A 131 -3.14 12.75 -7.31
C VAL A 131 -2.19 13.88 -6.93
N ALA A 132 -1.34 14.34 -7.86
CA ALA A 132 -0.43 15.47 -7.62
C ALA A 132 -1.15 16.79 -7.28
N ASP A 133 -2.40 16.93 -7.73
CA ASP A 133 -3.22 18.10 -7.51
C ASP A 133 -3.98 18.09 -6.16
N PHE A 134 -3.97 16.97 -5.41
CA PHE A 134 -4.59 16.92 -4.08
C PHE A 134 -3.75 17.71 -3.07
N ARG A 135 -4.25 18.89 -2.69
CA ARG A 135 -3.71 19.68 -1.59
C ARG A 135 -4.66 19.63 -0.38
N PRO A 136 -4.12 19.48 0.85
CA PRO A 136 -4.94 19.64 2.05
C PRO A 136 -5.45 21.08 2.14
N VAL A 137 -6.65 21.27 2.68
CA VAL A 137 -7.12 22.61 3.02
C VAL A 137 -6.31 23.09 4.22
N THR A 138 -5.44 24.08 4.02
CA THR A 138 -4.82 24.78 5.15
C THR A 138 -5.92 25.55 5.87
N ALA A 139 -6.19 25.18 7.12
CA ALA A 139 -7.09 25.92 8.00
C ALA A 139 -6.43 27.27 8.33
N GLU A 140 -6.72 28.29 7.53
CA GLU A 140 -6.39 29.67 7.87
C GLU A 140 -7.20 30.04 9.13
N HIS A 141 -6.49 30.27 10.24
CA HIS A 141 -7.00 30.88 11.46
C HIS A 141 -6.73 32.38 11.43
#